data_AF-A0A6N8Y9E2-F1
#
_entry.id   AF-A0A6N8Y9E2-F1
#
_cell.length_a   1.000
_cell.length_b   1.000
_cell.length_c   1.000
_cell.angle_alpha   90.00
_cell.angle_beta   90.00
_cell.angle_gamma   90.00
#
_symmetry.space_group_name_H-M   'P 1'
#
loop_
_entity.id
_entity.type
_entity.pdbx_description
1 polymer ?
#
loop_
_entity_poly.entity_id
_entity_poly.type
_entity_poly.pdbx_seq_one_letter_code
_entity_poly.pdbx_strand_id
1 'polypeptide(L)'
;MFWGFLISLNLLLAGFFIWRLQTDNQQAFLPGKATHGHHQIELACEACHIPFEGVPQQACIDCHAKELEIANDSHAESVFTDPRSLAELELLNARLCVSCHVEHHPEMVTTMGVTVPDDHCFHCHFDIAEQRPTHTEMDFNTCAAAGCHNYHDNRALYEDFLLQHSDEPGLLATPLVAERDEPEAVGPLLSSREHDAPTDREVDPALLAEWAGTVHARAGVNCSNCHVGESPGARWSDSLTHKACESCHENEVSGFLAGKHGMRLASGLSPMSPSLARLPMDSEAAQRELGCTSCHGAHEFDTAQAAVDSCLGCHTDTHSNSYKDSLHFELWQAEASGLGAPGSGVSCATCHLPRETHKKSDDKRVLVQHNQNMNLQPNEKMIRGVCMKCHGLPFSIDALADPVLIEQNFKGQPSRHVESVDMAVQRAVEDLRRKKK
;
A
#
# COMPACT_ATOMS: atom_id res chain seq x y z
N MET A 1 25.34 44.63 -27.28
CA MET A 1 23.99 44.35 -26.74
C MET A 1 23.69 42.85 -26.67
N PHE A 2 23.84 42.09 -27.77
CA PHE A 2 23.58 40.63 -27.79
C PHE A 2 24.37 39.83 -26.72
N TRP A 3 25.68 40.04 -26.60
CA TRP A 3 26.50 39.37 -25.58
C TRP A 3 26.12 39.75 -24.14
N GLY A 4 25.78 41.02 -23.89
CA GLY A 4 25.34 41.47 -22.56
C GLY A 4 24.00 40.85 -22.16
N PHE A 5 23.09 40.66 -23.12
CA PHE A 5 21.84 39.93 -22.90
C PHE A 5 22.09 38.46 -22.58
N LEU A 6 22.93 37.76 -23.37
CA LEU A 6 23.25 36.35 -23.11
C LEU A 6 23.93 36.13 -21.76
N ILE A 7 24.86 37.01 -21.37
CA ILE A 7 25.52 36.94 -20.06
C ILE A 7 24.49 37.15 -18.94
N SER A 8 23.63 38.15 -19.07
CA SER A 8 22.58 38.43 -18.08
C SER A 8 21.62 37.25 -17.92
N LEU A 9 21.21 36.64 -19.05
CA LEU A 9 20.36 35.45 -19.04
C LEU A 9 21.03 34.26 -18.34
N ASN A 10 22.31 34.00 -18.63
CA ASN A 10 23.06 32.92 -17.97
C ASN A 10 23.24 33.16 -16.47
N LEU A 11 23.50 34.41 -16.04
CA LEU A 11 23.60 34.75 -14.62
C LEU A 11 22.26 34.59 -13.90
N LEU A 12 21.16 34.96 -14.55
CA LEU A 12 19.80 34.74 -14.02
C LEU A 12 19.47 33.25 -13.90
N LEU A 13 19.80 32.46 -14.92
CA LEU A 13 19.62 31.00 -14.89
C LEU A 13 20.49 30.35 -13.81
N ALA A 14 21.77 30.71 -13.72
CA ALA A 14 22.66 30.21 -12.68
C ALA A 14 22.15 30.60 -11.28
N GLY A 15 21.73 31.86 -11.09
CA GLY A 15 21.12 32.31 -9.85
C GLY A 15 19.84 31.53 -9.49
N PHE A 16 18.99 31.26 -10.49
CA PHE A 16 17.78 30.44 -10.31
C PHE A 16 18.13 29.01 -9.87
N PHE A 17 19.06 28.32 -10.54
CA PHE A 17 19.44 26.96 -10.16
C PHE A 17 20.14 26.89 -8.80
N ILE A 18 21.04 27.82 -8.48
CA ILE A 18 21.67 27.91 -7.16
C ILE A 18 20.62 28.12 -6.07
N TRP A 19 19.66 29.02 -6.31
CA TRP A 19 18.56 29.24 -5.39
C TRP A 19 17.71 27.97 -5.19
N ARG A 20 17.37 27.26 -6.28
CA ARG A 20 16.58 26.02 -6.20
C ARG A 20 17.28 24.90 -5.42
N LEU A 21 18.61 24.77 -5.53
CA LEU A 21 19.40 23.81 -4.74
C LEU A 21 19.33 24.08 -3.24
N GLN A 22 19.09 25.33 -2.84
CA GLN A 22 18.99 25.76 -1.45
C GLN A 22 17.55 25.72 -0.91
N THR A 23 16.57 25.31 -1.73
CA THR A 23 15.17 25.17 -1.33
C THR A 23 14.75 23.71 -1.32
N ASP A 24 13.72 23.39 -0.54
CA ASP A 24 13.13 22.04 -0.47
C ASP A 24 12.51 21.57 -1.79
N ASN A 25 12.30 22.49 -2.74
CA ASN A 25 11.73 22.17 -4.03
C ASN A 25 12.84 22.05 -5.09
N GLN A 26 13.40 20.85 -5.20
CA GLN A 26 14.47 20.52 -6.14
C GLN A 26 13.95 19.95 -7.48
N GLN A 27 12.66 20.12 -7.80
CA GLN A 27 12.02 19.53 -8.99
C GLN A 27 12.74 19.81 -10.32
N ALA A 28 13.43 20.96 -10.42
CA ALA A 28 14.17 21.35 -11.63
C ALA A 28 15.39 20.44 -11.92
N PHE A 29 15.79 19.62 -10.96
CA PHE A 29 16.93 18.70 -11.07
C PHE A 29 16.52 17.24 -11.28
N LEU A 30 15.21 16.95 -11.34
CA LEU A 30 14.73 15.60 -11.63
C LEU A 30 15.08 15.20 -13.07
N PRO A 31 15.82 14.09 -13.30
CA PRO A 31 16.15 13.64 -14.65
C PRO A 31 14.92 13.20 -15.46
N GLY A 32 13.87 12.78 -14.76
CA GLY A 32 12.63 12.29 -15.31
C GLY A 32 11.62 11.99 -14.19
N LYS A 33 10.46 11.48 -14.57
CA LYS A 33 9.40 11.16 -13.61
C LYS A 33 9.77 9.90 -12.83
N ALA A 34 9.75 9.96 -11.50
CA ALA A 34 9.85 8.76 -10.67
C ALA A 34 8.63 7.85 -10.90
N THR A 35 8.73 6.60 -10.47
CA THR A 35 7.63 5.63 -10.49
C THR A 35 6.42 6.09 -9.70
N HIS A 36 5.29 5.42 -9.95
CA HIS A 36 4.12 5.60 -9.10
C HIS A 36 4.39 5.20 -7.64
N GLY A 37 5.31 4.27 -7.37
CA GLY A 37 5.74 3.91 -6.02
C GLY A 37 6.45 5.05 -5.27
N HIS A 38 7.40 5.72 -5.93
CA HIS A 38 8.30 6.66 -5.26
C HIS A 38 8.03 8.15 -5.51
N HIS A 39 7.08 8.51 -6.38
CA HIS A 39 6.86 9.92 -6.72
C HIS A 39 6.53 10.85 -5.54
N GLN A 40 5.96 10.32 -4.46
CA GLN A 40 5.66 11.14 -3.29
C GLN A 40 6.94 11.63 -2.59
N ILE A 41 8.05 10.92 -2.73
CA ILE A 41 9.35 11.25 -2.12
C ILE A 41 10.39 11.73 -3.14
N GLU A 42 10.00 11.98 -4.40
CA GLU A 42 10.94 12.33 -5.49
C GLU A 42 11.72 13.63 -5.24
N LEU A 43 11.26 14.48 -4.31
CA LEU A 43 11.96 15.70 -3.90
C LEU A 43 12.97 15.49 -2.76
N ALA A 44 12.94 14.33 -2.09
CA ALA A 44 13.91 13.94 -1.08
C ALA A 44 15.04 13.14 -1.73
N CYS A 45 15.86 13.80 -2.58
CA CYS A 45 16.92 13.14 -3.35
C CYS A 45 17.84 12.25 -2.50
N GLU A 46 18.17 12.70 -1.29
CA GLU A 46 19.04 11.99 -0.33
C GLU A 46 18.41 10.72 0.27
N ALA A 47 17.09 10.53 0.12
CA ALA A 47 16.43 9.27 0.48
C ALA A 47 16.88 8.12 -0.43
N CYS A 48 17.31 8.42 -1.67
CA CYS A 48 17.73 7.42 -2.65
C CYS A 48 19.21 7.56 -3.06
N HIS A 49 19.80 8.76 -2.95
CA HIS A 49 21.12 9.05 -3.47
C HIS A 49 22.10 9.50 -2.39
N ILE A 50 23.35 9.07 -2.52
CA ILE A 50 24.48 9.72 -1.87
C ILE A 50 25.11 10.69 -2.88
N PRO A 51 25.28 11.98 -2.55
CA PRO A 51 25.87 12.97 -3.45
C PRO A 51 27.20 12.49 -4.03
N PHE A 52 27.30 12.49 -5.37
CA PHE A 52 28.46 12.04 -6.15
C PHE A 52 28.80 10.53 -6.07
N GLU A 53 28.07 9.72 -5.31
CA GLU A 53 28.30 8.28 -5.17
C GLU A 53 27.18 7.43 -5.80
N GLY A 54 26.05 8.04 -6.18
CA GLY A 54 24.95 7.35 -6.86
C GLY A 54 23.92 6.79 -5.89
N VAL A 55 23.27 5.68 -6.27
CA VAL A 55 22.23 5.01 -5.48
C VAL A 55 22.84 3.83 -4.72
N PRO A 56 23.02 3.90 -3.40
CA PRO A 56 23.49 2.75 -2.63
C PRO A 56 22.37 1.71 -2.48
N GLN A 57 22.72 0.42 -2.52
CA GLN A 57 21.79 -0.68 -2.24
C GLN A 57 21.06 -0.49 -0.89
N GLN A 58 21.77 0.04 0.12
CA GLN A 58 21.22 0.24 1.45
C GLN A 58 20.02 1.20 1.47
N ALA A 59 19.98 2.21 0.60
CA ALA A 59 18.83 3.14 0.52
C ALA A 59 17.53 2.41 0.17
N CYS A 60 17.60 1.35 -0.65
CA CYS A 60 16.46 0.51 -0.96
C CYS A 60 16.06 -0.37 0.24
N ILE A 61 17.07 -0.99 0.87
CA ILE A 61 16.88 -1.94 1.99
C ILE A 61 16.32 -1.25 3.23
N ASP A 62 16.71 -0.01 3.51
CA ASP A 62 16.23 0.77 4.66
C ASP A 62 14.71 0.92 4.67
N CYS A 63 14.07 0.91 3.49
CA CYS A 63 12.62 0.95 3.34
C CYS A 63 11.99 -0.43 3.12
N HIS A 64 12.59 -1.29 2.28
CA HIS A 64 11.94 -2.50 1.78
C HIS A 64 12.31 -3.80 2.48
N ALA A 65 13.34 -3.83 3.34
CA ALA A 65 13.82 -5.08 3.95
C ALA A 65 12.71 -5.86 4.69
N LYS A 66 11.92 -5.14 5.49
CA LYS A 66 10.80 -5.72 6.25
C LYS A 66 9.72 -6.27 5.33
N GLU A 67 9.43 -5.59 4.23
CA GLU A 67 8.43 -6.03 3.26
C GLU A 67 8.87 -7.32 2.56
N LEU A 68 10.15 -7.40 2.15
CA LEU A 68 10.74 -8.59 1.52
C LEU A 68 10.76 -9.79 2.48
N GLU A 69 11.05 -9.57 3.76
CA GLU A 69 10.98 -10.61 4.79
C GLU A 69 9.55 -11.14 4.97
N ILE A 70 8.56 -10.24 5.08
CA ILE A 70 7.14 -10.60 5.21
C ILE A 70 6.61 -11.34 3.96
N ALA A 71 7.07 -10.93 2.77
CA ALA A 71 6.73 -11.56 1.50
C ALA A 71 7.35 -12.96 1.34
N ASN A 72 8.32 -13.33 2.19
CA ASN A 72 9.15 -14.52 2.01
C ASN A 72 9.71 -14.56 0.59
N ASP A 73 10.47 -13.51 0.26
CA ASP A 73 10.98 -13.21 -1.08
C ASP A 73 11.44 -14.46 -1.84
N SER A 74 10.72 -14.81 -2.90
CA SER A 74 11.03 -15.98 -3.73
C SER A 74 12.37 -15.86 -4.46
N HIS A 75 12.90 -14.65 -4.58
CA HIS A 75 14.20 -14.35 -5.16
C HIS A 75 15.09 -13.58 -4.17
N ALA A 76 15.09 -13.99 -2.90
CA ALA A 76 15.95 -13.43 -1.87
C ALA A 76 17.44 -13.57 -2.23
N GLU A 77 18.30 -12.69 -1.68
CA GLU A 77 19.76 -12.72 -1.92
C GLU A 77 20.36 -14.12 -1.71
N SER A 78 19.86 -14.86 -0.71
CA SER A 78 20.35 -16.22 -0.41
C SER A 78 20.29 -17.19 -1.60
N VAL A 79 19.30 -17.05 -2.49
CA VAL A 79 19.18 -17.84 -3.73
C VAL A 79 20.40 -17.61 -4.62
N PHE A 80 20.83 -16.35 -4.74
CA PHE A 80 21.93 -15.92 -5.58
C PHE A 80 23.31 -16.06 -4.93
N THR A 81 23.37 -16.47 -3.65
CA THR A 81 24.64 -16.87 -3.02
C THR A 81 24.98 -18.34 -3.27
N ASP A 82 24.06 -19.11 -3.86
CA ASP A 82 24.30 -20.49 -4.26
C ASP A 82 25.22 -20.54 -5.51
N PRO A 83 26.29 -21.37 -5.51
CA PRO A 83 27.17 -21.52 -6.67
C PRO A 83 26.46 -21.95 -7.97
N ARG A 84 25.26 -22.52 -7.87
CA ARG A 84 24.44 -22.89 -9.03
C ARG A 84 23.93 -21.69 -9.81
N SER A 85 23.83 -20.52 -9.19
CA SER A 85 23.35 -19.28 -9.81
C SER A 85 24.46 -18.46 -10.50
N LEU A 86 25.70 -18.96 -10.53
CA LEU A 86 26.83 -18.20 -11.05
C LEU A 86 26.68 -17.85 -12.54
N ALA A 87 26.13 -18.76 -13.35
CA ALA A 87 25.95 -18.52 -14.77
C ALA A 87 24.91 -17.43 -15.03
N GLU A 88 23.83 -17.43 -14.25
CA GLU A 88 22.77 -16.43 -14.31
C GLU A 88 23.27 -15.06 -13.85
N LEU A 89 24.10 -15.01 -12.79
CA LEU A 89 24.68 -13.76 -12.28
C LEU A 89 25.68 -13.10 -13.23
N GLU A 90 26.27 -13.85 -14.18
CA GLU A 90 27.07 -13.28 -15.27
C GLU A 90 26.20 -12.52 -16.29
N LEU A 91 24.93 -12.89 -16.43
CA LEU A 91 23.97 -12.22 -17.31
C LEU A 91 23.32 -11.03 -16.62
N LEU A 92 22.88 -11.22 -15.38
CA LEU A 92 22.20 -10.19 -14.60
C LEU A 92 22.48 -10.35 -13.11
N ASN A 93 23.01 -9.29 -12.49
CA ASN A 93 23.25 -9.30 -11.05
C ASN A 93 21.96 -9.04 -10.25
N ALA A 94 21.16 -10.09 -10.07
CA ALA A 94 19.90 -10.07 -9.34
C ALA A 94 20.02 -9.74 -7.82
N ARG A 95 21.23 -9.56 -7.30
CA ARG A 95 21.50 -9.20 -5.91
C ARG A 95 21.37 -7.71 -5.63
N LEU A 96 21.35 -6.89 -6.67
CA LEU A 96 21.29 -5.43 -6.56
C LEU A 96 19.93 -4.94 -7.07
N CYS A 97 19.22 -4.15 -6.27
CA CYS A 97 17.92 -3.59 -6.65
C CYS A 97 18.04 -2.79 -7.96
N VAL A 98 19.08 -1.97 -8.06
CA VAL A 98 19.33 -1.09 -9.23
C VAL A 98 19.75 -1.83 -10.50
N SER A 99 20.05 -3.14 -10.43
CA SER A 99 20.29 -3.93 -11.64
C SER A 99 19.01 -4.21 -12.41
N CYS A 100 17.87 -4.21 -11.72
CA CYS A 100 16.57 -4.46 -12.33
C CYS A 100 15.71 -3.20 -12.29
N HIS A 101 15.67 -2.51 -11.16
CA HIS A 101 14.86 -1.31 -10.93
C HIS A 101 15.59 -0.04 -11.31
N VAL A 102 14.97 0.74 -12.20
CA VAL A 102 15.51 2.03 -12.63
C VAL A 102 14.45 3.12 -12.47
N GLU A 103 14.72 4.08 -11.57
CA GLU A 103 13.88 5.26 -11.38
C GLU A 103 14.15 6.35 -12.41
N HIS A 104 13.22 7.30 -12.56
CA HIS A 104 13.29 8.42 -13.52
C HIS A 104 13.22 8.05 -15.01
N HIS A 105 12.94 6.78 -15.32
CA HIS A 105 12.82 6.24 -16.67
C HIS A 105 11.39 5.74 -16.93
N PRO A 106 10.40 6.65 -17.15
CA PRO A 106 8.99 6.27 -17.28
C PRO A 106 8.70 5.31 -18.43
N GLU A 107 9.56 5.26 -19.44
CA GLU A 107 9.49 4.32 -20.56
C GLU A 107 9.75 2.86 -20.17
N MET A 108 10.36 2.61 -19.01
CA MET A 108 10.63 1.26 -18.47
C MET A 108 9.60 0.81 -17.44
N VAL A 109 8.55 1.60 -17.19
CA VAL A 109 7.53 1.29 -16.18
C VAL A 109 6.47 0.39 -16.81
N THR A 110 6.35 -0.83 -16.30
CA THR A 110 5.38 -1.83 -16.77
C THR A 110 4.01 -1.70 -16.09
N THR A 111 3.04 -2.53 -16.47
CA THR A 111 1.60 -2.41 -16.16
C THR A 111 1.26 -2.44 -14.65
N MET A 112 2.21 -2.72 -13.76
CA MET A 112 2.01 -2.71 -12.30
C MET A 112 2.93 -1.73 -11.55
N GLY A 113 3.48 -0.74 -12.25
CA GLY A 113 4.30 0.31 -11.65
C GLY A 113 5.73 -0.14 -11.31
N VAL A 114 6.16 -1.27 -11.86
CA VAL A 114 7.48 -1.86 -11.65
C VAL A 114 8.43 -1.37 -12.75
N THR A 115 9.64 -0.94 -12.38
CA THR A 115 10.67 -0.43 -13.29
C THR A 115 11.60 -1.53 -13.77
N VAL A 116 11.07 -2.58 -14.37
CA VAL A 116 11.86 -3.69 -14.91
C VAL A 116 11.61 -3.84 -16.41
N PRO A 117 12.63 -4.17 -17.22
CA PRO A 117 12.40 -4.54 -18.61
C PRO A 117 11.45 -5.75 -18.73
N ASP A 118 10.63 -5.76 -19.79
CA ASP A 118 9.64 -6.82 -20.06
C ASP A 118 10.27 -8.22 -20.21
N ASP A 119 11.52 -8.29 -20.69
CA ASP A 119 12.27 -9.53 -20.90
C ASP A 119 13.15 -9.94 -19.72
N HIS A 120 13.09 -9.22 -18.60
CA HIS A 120 13.96 -9.44 -17.44
C HIS A 120 13.98 -10.91 -16.97
N CYS A 121 12.81 -11.54 -16.85
CA CYS A 121 12.68 -12.93 -16.40
C CYS A 121 13.32 -13.91 -17.39
N PHE A 122 13.28 -13.60 -18.68
CA PHE A 122 13.77 -14.46 -19.76
C PHE A 122 15.29 -14.62 -19.73
N HIS A 123 16.04 -13.64 -19.19
CA HIS A 123 17.50 -13.75 -19.07
C HIS A 123 17.96 -14.98 -18.25
N CYS A 124 17.17 -15.39 -17.25
CA CYS A 124 17.48 -16.56 -16.41
C CYS A 124 16.56 -17.76 -16.70
N HIS A 125 15.35 -17.54 -17.21
CA HIS A 125 14.36 -18.58 -17.48
C HIS A 125 14.16 -18.89 -18.97
N PHE A 126 15.18 -18.68 -19.81
CA PHE A 126 15.07 -18.84 -21.26
C PHE A 126 14.69 -20.26 -21.73
N ASP A 127 15.05 -21.29 -20.95
CA ASP A 127 14.80 -22.70 -21.22
C ASP A 127 13.54 -23.24 -20.54
N ILE A 128 12.72 -22.38 -19.93
CA ILE A 128 11.57 -22.81 -19.12
C ILE A 128 10.61 -23.72 -19.89
N ALA A 129 10.44 -23.48 -21.19
CA ALA A 129 9.61 -24.28 -22.08
C ALA A 129 10.12 -25.73 -22.25
N GLU A 130 11.42 -25.99 -22.06
CA GLU A 130 11.99 -27.35 -22.10
C GLU A 130 11.52 -28.18 -20.90
N GLN A 131 11.33 -27.53 -19.75
CA GLN A 131 10.99 -28.17 -18.48
C GLN A 131 9.49 -28.04 -18.14
N ARG A 132 8.79 -27.11 -18.79
CA ARG A 132 7.38 -26.77 -18.59
C ARG A 132 6.67 -26.65 -19.94
N PRO A 133 6.04 -27.72 -20.45
CA PRO A 133 5.34 -27.69 -21.73
C PRO A 133 4.21 -26.64 -21.80
N THR A 134 3.64 -26.25 -20.67
CA THR A 134 2.62 -25.18 -20.59
C THR A 134 3.17 -23.80 -20.98
N HIS A 135 4.50 -23.62 -21.02
CA HIS A 135 5.14 -22.35 -21.34
C HIS A 135 5.63 -22.26 -22.79
N THR A 136 5.42 -23.29 -23.63
CA THR A 136 6.00 -23.33 -24.99
C THR A 136 5.44 -22.27 -25.94
N GLU A 137 4.19 -21.85 -25.77
CA GLU A 137 3.52 -20.87 -26.65
C GLU A 137 3.38 -19.49 -26.00
N MET A 138 4.07 -19.25 -24.88
CA MET A 138 4.02 -17.97 -24.18
C MET A 138 5.06 -16.99 -24.70
N ASP A 139 4.66 -15.74 -24.86
CA ASP A 139 5.59 -14.65 -25.17
C ASP A 139 6.47 -14.33 -23.94
N PHE A 140 7.71 -13.93 -24.18
CA PHE A 140 8.72 -13.68 -23.13
C PHE A 140 8.33 -12.60 -22.11
N ASN A 141 7.37 -11.73 -22.45
CA ASN A 141 6.91 -10.62 -21.63
C ASN A 141 5.64 -10.91 -20.82
N THR A 142 5.18 -12.17 -20.79
CA THR A 142 3.91 -12.55 -20.13
C THR A 142 4.09 -13.08 -18.72
N CYS A 143 5.33 -13.24 -18.25
CA CYS A 143 5.64 -13.88 -16.96
C CYS A 143 5.04 -13.11 -15.76
N ALA A 144 5.13 -11.78 -15.80
CA ALA A 144 4.63 -10.87 -14.76
C ALA A 144 3.21 -10.36 -15.03
N ALA A 145 2.42 -11.07 -15.85
CA ALA A 145 1.01 -10.79 -16.02
C ALA A 145 0.23 -11.13 -14.73
N ALA A 146 -0.87 -10.39 -14.53
CA ALA A 146 -1.70 -10.56 -13.34
C ALA A 146 -2.14 -12.02 -13.16
N GLY A 147 -1.76 -12.63 -12.03
CA GLY A 147 -2.10 -14.02 -11.72
C GLY A 147 -1.12 -15.09 -12.21
N CYS A 148 0.01 -14.70 -12.81
CA CYS A 148 1.08 -15.62 -13.22
C CYS A 148 2.19 -15.68 -12.17
N HIS A 149 3.22 -14.83 -12.30
CA HIS A 149 4.36 -14.80 -11.39
C HIS A 149 4.67 -13.39 -10.91
N ASN A 150 5.14 -13.29 -9.67
CA ASN A 150 5.73 -12.09 -9.12
C ASN A 150 7.19 -12.38 -8.76
N TYR A 151 8.09 -11.42 -8.93
CA TYR A 151 9.50 -11.67 -8.58
C TYR A 151 9.65 -11.87 -7.07
N HIS A 152 9.22 -10.89 -6.27
CA HIS A 152 9.39 -10.96 -4.81
C HIS A 152 8.27 -11.74 -4.09
N ASP A 153 6.99 -11.45 -4.38
CA ASP A 153 5.86 -12.03 -3.62
C ASP A 153 5.04 -13.03 -4.44
N ASN A 154 5.48 -14.29 -4.45
CA ASN A 154 4.74 -15.40 -5.06
C ASN A 154 3.77 -16.11 -4.11
N ARG A 155 3.47 -15.57 -2.91
CA ARG A 155 2.75 -16.34 -1.87
C ARG A 155 1.36 -16.81 -2.29
N ALA A 156 0.73 -16.19 -3.29
CA ALA A 156 -0.55 -16.62 -3.85
C ALA A 156 -0.43 -17.40 -5.17
N LEU A 157 0.77 -17.49 -5.75
CA LEU A 157 1.01 -17.89 -7.13
C LEU A 157 2.00 -19.04 -7.29
N TYR A 158 2.58 -19.55 -6.19
CA TYR A 158 3.42 -20.74 -6.25
C TYR A 158 2.58 -22.01 -6.43
N GLU A 159 3.13 -22.98 -7.17
CA GLU A 159 2.41 -24.16 -7.66
C GLU A 159 1.66 -24.95 -6.58
N ASP A 160 2.29 -25.23 -5.44
CA ASP A 160 1.65 -25.97 -4.35
C ASP A 160 0.42 -25.23 -3.80
N PHE A 161 0.45 -23.89 -3.75
CA PHE A 161 -0.71 -23.09 -3.34
C PHE A 161 -1.82 -23.14 -4.39
N LEU A 162 -1.46 -23.00 -5.67
CA LEU A 162 -2.43 -23.11 -6.77
C LEU A 162 -3.16 -24.47 -6.72
N LEU A 163 -2.42 -25.55 -6.51
CA LEU A 163 -2.95 -26.91 -6.38
C LEU A 163 -3.81 -27.10 -5.13
N GLN A 164 -3.39 -26.55 -3.99
CA GLN A 164 -4.13 -26.65 -2.74
C GLN A 164 -5.53 -26.02 -2.85
N HIS A 165 -5.66 -24.99 -3.69
CA HIS A 165 -6.86 -24.16 -3.80
C HIS A 165 -7.59 -24.30 -5.15
N SER A 166 -7.26 -25.31 -5.97
CA SER A 166 -7.77 -25.45 -7.34
C SER A 166 -9.28 -25.71 -7.43
N ASP A 167 -9.83 -26.42 -6.44
CA ASP A 167 -11.24 -26.86 -6.43
C ASP A 167 -12.15 -25.92 -5.61
N GLU A 168 -11.64 -24.74 -5.21
CA GLU A 168 -12.42 -23.79 -4.43
C GLU A 168 -13.54 -23.13 -5.25
N PRO A 169 -14.76 -23.02 -4.70
CA PRO A 169 -15.84 -22.34 -5.40
C PRO A 169 -15.56 -20.84 -5.51
N GLY A 170 -16.15 -20.18 -6.52
CA GLY A 170 -16.00 -18.73 -6.70
C GLY A 170 -16.50 -17.90 -5.51
N LEU A 171 -17.44 -18.43 -4.72
CA LEU A 171 -17.85 -17.87 -3.42
C LEU A 171 -17.75 -18.97 -2.36
N LEU A 172 -16.99 -18.70 -1.30
CA LEU A 172 -16.83 -19.60 -0.17
C LEU A 172 -18.08 -19.60 0.69
N ALA A 173 -18.36 -20.73 1.35
CA ALA A 173 -19.55 -20.89 2.18
C ALA A 173 -19.54 -20.04 3.46
N THR A 174 -18.36 -19.58 3.89
CA THR A 174 -18.20 -18.78 5.12
C THR A 174 -17.23 -17.64 4.84
N PRO A 175 -17.71 -16.39 4.76
CA PRO A 175 -16.82 -15.22 4.67
C PRO A 175 -16.07 -15.02 5.99
N LEU A 176 -14.80 -14.60 5.91
CA LEU A 176 -13.87 -14.53 7.03
C LEU A 176 -13.16 -13.17 7.13
N VAL A 177 -13.82 -12.06 6.80
CA VAL A 177 -13.26 -10.75 7.16
C VAL A 177 -13.19 -10.70 8.68
N ALA A 178 -11.97 -10.65 9.21
CA ALA A 178 -11.75 -10.72 10.65
C ALA A 178 -12.51 -9.58 11.35
N GLU A 179 -13.22 -9.91 12.44
CA GLU A 179 -13.79 -8.90 13.31
C GLU A 179 -12.67 -8.09 13.96
N ARG A 180 -12.93 -6.81 14.19
CA ARG A 180 -11.98 -5.96 14.93
C ARG A 180 -12.02 -6.37 16.39
N ASP A 181 -10.87 -6.43 17.03
CA ASP A 181 -10.87 -6.50 18.48
C ASP A 181 -11.49 -5.21 19.01
N GLU A 182 -12.47 -5.31 19.89
CA GLU A 182 -12.88 -4.16 20.67
C GLU A 182 -11.79 -3.90 21.72
N PRO A 183 -11.14 -2.72 21.72
CA PRO A 183 -10.18 -2.43 22.77
C PRO A 183 -10.93 -2.36 24.10
N GLU A 184 -10.51 -3.17 25.07
CA GLU A 184 -10.93 -2.97 26.46
C GLU A 184 -10.45 -1.58 26.90
N ALA A 185 -11.39 -0.65 27.06
CA ALA A 185 -11.09 0.66 27.60
C ALA A 185 -10.76 0.52 29.10
N VAL A 186 -9.47 0.46 29.42
CA VAL A 186 -8.99 0.40 30.81
C VAL A 186 -8.58 1.80 31.25
N GLY A 187 -9.53 2.55 31.80
CA GLY A 187 -9.29 3.90 32.32
C GLY A 187 -10.49 4.48 33.06
N PRO A 188 -10.32 5.61 33.77
CA PRO A 188 -11.45 6.35 34.31
C PRO A 188 -12.25 6.94 33.15
N LEU A 189 -13.54 6.63 33.09
CA LEU A 189 -14.47 7.24 32.14
C LEU A 189 -14.52 8.76 32.39
N LEU A 190 -14.08 9.55 31.40
CA LEU A 190 -14.19 11.01 31.45
C LEU A 190 -15.49 11.48 30.80
N SER A 191 -16.21 12.35 31.51
CA SER A 191 -17.37 13.07 30.97
C SER A 191 -16.95 14.40 30.33
N SER A 192 -17.85 15.01 29.56
CA SER A 192 -17.63 16.34 28.97
C SER A 192 -17.32 17.44 29.98
N ARG A 193 -17.59 17.25 31.28
CA ARG A 193 -17.27 18.22 32.34
C ARG A 193 -15.86 18.07 32.91
N GLU A 194 -15.20 16.96 32.62
CA GLU A 194 -13.88 16.61 33.12
C GLU A 194 -12.78 16.92 32.11
N HIS A 195 -13.10 17.65 31.03
CA HIS A 195 -12.10 18.10 30.07
C HIS A 195 -11.04 18.98 30.74
N ASP A 196 -9.79 18.89 30.30
CA ASP A 196 -8.68 19.69 30.83
C ASP A 196 -8.15 20.74 29.84
N ALA A 197 -8.93 21.04 28.79
CA ALA A 197 -8.65 22.15 27.91
C ALA A 197 -8.49 23.48 28.68
N PRO A 198 -7.52 24.35 28.31
CA PRO A 198 -7.25 25.62 28.97
C PRO A 198 -8.50 26.49 29.13
N THR A 199 -8.66 27.11 30.31
CA THR A 199 -9.84 27.93 30.65
C THR A 199 -9.96 29.21 29.82
N ASP A 200 -8.89 29.64 29.16
CA ASP A 200 -8.86 30.77 28.23
C ASP A 200 -9.29 30.39 26.81
N ARG A 201 -9.66 29.12 26.57
CA ARG A 201 -10.18 28.62 25.30
C ARG A 201 -11.65 28.29 25.42
N GLU A 202 -12.45 28.88 24.53
CA GLU A 202 -13.84 28.48 24.35
C GLU A 202 -13.87 27.18 23.56
N VAL A 203 -14.40 26.11 24.16
CA VAL A 203 -14.57 24.81 23.52
C VAL A 203 -16.04 24.62 23.20
N ASP A 204 -16.35 24.30 21.95
CA ASP A 204 -17.71 24.02 21.52
C ASP A 204 -18.30 22.85 22.34
N PRO A 205 -19.46 23.03 23.00
CA PRO A 205 -20.13 21.94 23.71
C PRO A 205 -20.41 20.70 22.85
N ALA A 206 -20.61 20.85 21.54
CA ALA A 206 -20.78 19.73 20.62
C ALA A 206 -19.48 18.91 20.51
N LEU A 207 -18.33 19.56 20.34
CA LEU A 207 -17.00 18.92 20.30
C LEU A 207 -16.71 18.17 21.62
N LEU A 208 -17.05 18.78 22.76
CA LEU A 208 -16.90 18.11 24.06
C LEU A 208 -17.78 16.86 24.18
N ALA A 209 -18.99 16.89 23.61
CA ALA A 209 -19.88 15.73 23.59
C ALA A 209 -19.34 14.62 22.66
N GLU A 210 -18.82 14.98 21.49
CA GLU A 210 -18.15 14.05 20.57
C GLU A 210 -16.97 13.37 21.27
N TRP A 211 -16.03 14.15 21.82
CA TRP A 211 -14.86 13.62 22.53
C TRP A 211 -15.27 12.70 23.68
N ALA A 212 -16.24 13.09 24.52
CA ALA A 212 -16.70 12.29 25.64
C ALA A 212 -17.32 10.95 25.21
N GLY A 213 -17.80 10.84 23.97
CA GLY A 213 -18.31 9.59 23.39
C GLY A 213 -17.23 8.61 22.92
N THR A 214 -15.97 9.02 22.87
CA THR A 214 -14.88 8.24 22.27
C THR A 214 -14.33 7.14 23.19
N VAL A 215 -13.63 6.17 22.59
CA VAL A 215 -12.77 5.23 23.35
C VAL A 215 -11.64 5.96 24.09
N HIS A 216 -11.16 7.09 23.56
CA HIS A 216 -10.12 7.91 24.20
C HIS A 216 -10.60 8.44 25.56
N ALA A 217 -11.78 9.06 25.62
CA ALA A 217 -12.36 9.52 26.89
C ALA A 217 -12.67 8.35 27.85
N ARG A 218 -13.10 7.20 27.34
CA ARG A 218 -13.28 5.98 28.15
C ARG A 218 -11.97 5.42 28.71
N ALA A 219 -10.86 5.62 28.01
CA ALA A 219 -9.53 5.23 28.42
C ALA A 219 -8.82 6.29 29.28
N GLY A 220 -9.48 7.40 29.61
CA GLY A 220 -8.90 8.48 30.41
C GLY A 220 -7.98 9.43 29.63
N VAL A 221 -8.01 9.39 28.29
CA VAL A 221 -7.27 10.33 27.42
C VAL A 221 -8.03 11.64 27.33
N ASN A 222 -7.47 12.69 27.94
CA ASN A 222 -8.01 14.04 27.98
C ASN A 222 -7.36 14.95 26.92
N CYS A 223 -7.83 16.19 26.80
CA CYS A 223 -7.40 17.11 25.75
C CYS A 223 -5.89 17.39 25.82
N SER A 224 -5.35 17.57 27.03
CA SER A 224 -3.91 17.83 27.23
C SER A 224 -3.04 16.67 26.78
N ASN A 225 -3.52 15.42 26.81
CA ASN A 225 -2.76 14.25 26.36
C ASN A 225 -2.44 14.31 24.86
N CYS A 226 -3.23 15.03 24.07
CA CYS A 226 -2.99 15.23 22.63
C CYS A 226 -2.43 16.62 22.34
N HIS A 227 -2.98 17.66 22.96
CA HIS A 227 -2.65 19.05 22.65
C HIS A 227 -1.42 19.58 23.37
N VAL A 228 -0.96 18.94 24.44
CA VAL A 228 0.28 19.27 25.13
C VAL A 228 1.31 18.20 24.81
N GLY A 229 2.33 18.56 24.04
CA GLY A 229 3.38 17.61 23.67
C GLY A 229 4.11 17.03 24.89
N GLU A 230 4.80 15.90 24.70
CA GLU A 230 5.46 15.17 25.79
C GLU A 230 6.73 15.88 26.34
N SER A 231 7.24 16.90 25.64
CA SER A 231 8.44 17.62 26.02
C SER A 231 8.26 18.47 27.29
N PRO A 232 9.26 18.55 28.19
CA PRO A 232 9.20 19.43 29.36
C PRO A 232 8.92 20.89 28.98
N GLY A 233 7.81 21.44 29.49
CA GLY A 233 7.39 22.81 29.19
C GLY A 233 6.65 22.99 27.86
N ALA A 234 6.20 21.89 27.23
CA ALA A 234 5.35 21.95 26.06
C ALA A 234 4.10 22.80 26.32
N ARG A 235 3.70 23.56 25.31
CA ARG A 235 2.49 24.39 25.33
C ARG A 235 1.41 23.72 24.50
N TRP A 236 0.18 24.09 24.79
CA TRP A 236 -0.98 23.70 24.00
C TRP A 236 -0.78 24.06 22.51
N SER A 237 -1.05 23.10 21.62
CA SER A 237 -1.06 23.27 20.16
C SER A 237 -2.31 22.68 19.55
N ASP A 238 -2.96 23.42 18.64
CA ASP A 238 -4.07 22.90 17.84
C ASP A 238 -3.59 22.22 16.55
N SER A 239 -2.31 22.39 16.21
CA SER A 239 -1.66 21.67 15.12
C SER A 239 -0.96 20.45 15.70
N LEU A 240 -1.61 19.30 15.54
CA LEU A 240 -1.10 18.00 15.98
C LEU A 240 -0.40 17.30 14.81
N THR A 241 0.70 16.62 15.12
CA THR A 241 1.37 15.73 14.17
C THR A 241 1.08 14.27 14.56
N HIS A 242 1.45 13.32 13.68
CA HIS A 242 1.34 11.89 13.97
C HIS A 242 2.06 11.47 15.28
N LYS A 243 3.01 12.27 15.76
CA LYS A 243 3.71 12.04 17.04
C LYS A 243 2.78 12.08 18.25
N ALA A 244 1.67 12.82 18.19
CA ALA A 244 0.66 12.79 19.25
C ALA A 244 -0.07 11.45 19.35
N CYS A 245 -0.07 10.66 18.27
CA CYS A 245 -0.71 9.34 18.21
C CYS A 245 0.30 8.22 18.50
N GLU A 246 1.56 8.40 18.13
CA GLU A 246 2.61 7.37 18.11
C GLU A 246 2.84 6.69 19.47
N SER A 247 2.69 7.40 20.58
CA SER A 247 2.89 6.84 21.93
C SER A 247 1.88 5.75 22.30
N CYS A 248 0.70 5.73 21.67
CA CYS A 248 -0.34 4.72 21.87
C CYS A 248 -0.61 3.87 20.62
N HIS A 249 -0.32 4.39 19.43
CA HIS A 249 -0.66 3.82 18.12
C HIS A 249 0.59 3.61 17.24
N GLU A 250 1.66 3.06 17.82
CA GLU A 250 2.95 2.87 17.14
C GLU A 250 2.82 2.08 15.83
N ASN A 251 2.02 1.01 15.82
CA ASN A 251 1.83 0.18 14.63
C ASN A 251 1.10 0.94 13.51
N GLU A 252 0.02 1.66 13.86
CA GLU A 252 -0.76 2.43 12.91
C GLU A 252 0.04 3.61 12.34
N VAL A 253 0.80 4.32 13.20
CA VAL A 253 1.69 5.40 12.76
C VAL A 253 2.80 4.86 11.87
N SER A 254 3.46 3.76 12.26
CA SER A 254 4.49 3.12 11.44
C SER A 254 3.95 2.68 10.08
N GLY A 255 2.78 2.04 10.04
CA GLY A 255 2.12 1.63 8.81
C GLY A 255 1.75 2.83 7.93
N PHE A 256 1.16 3.88 8.52
CA PHE A 256 0.81 5.10 7.79
C PHE A 256 2.05 5.76 7.16
N LEU A 257 3.13 5.89 7.92
CA LEU A 257 4.39 6.49 7.45
C LEU A 257 5.10 5.65 6.38
N ALA A 258 4.94 4.32 6.39
CA ALA A 258 5.44 3.45 5.32
C ALA A 258 4.56 3.52 4.04
N GLY A 259 3.30 3.94 4.19
CA GLY A 259 2.34 4.05 3.11
C GLY A 259 2.43 5.31 2.27
N LYS A 260 1.85 5.32 1.06
CA LYS A 260 1.84 6.48 0.13
C LYS A 260 1.29 7.76 0.78
N HIS A 261 0.31 7.63 1.66
CA HIS A 261 -0.30 8.76 2.36
C HIS A 261 0.60 9.40 3.43
N GLY A 262 1.55 8.66 4.00
CA GLY A 262 2.44 9.15 5.06
C GLY A 262 3.94 9.18 4.70
N MET A 263 4.37 8.55 3.60
CA MET A 263 5.79 8.42 3.25
C MET A 263 6.50 9.76 3.04
N ARG A 264 5.77 10.80 2.63
CA ARG A 264 6.30 12.17 2.57
C ARG A 264 6.79 12.64 3.93
N LEU A 265 5.97 12.45 4.97
CA LEU A 265 6.29 12.83 6.34
C LEU A 265 7.48 12.01 6.85
N ALA A 266 7.54 10.72 6.51
CA ALA A 266 8.66 9.85 6.86
C ALA A 266 9.99 10.34 6.24
N SER A 267 9.95 10.91 5.04
CA SER A 267 11.10 11.53 4.37
C SER A 267 11.31 13.02 4.71
N GLY A 268 10.66 13.54 5.75
CA GLY A 268 10.84 14.93 6.19
C GLY A 268 10.24 15.99 5.25
N LEU A 269 9.37 15.59 4.30
CA LEU A 269 8.65 16.47 3.41
C LEU A 269 7.30 16.90 4.02
N SER A 270 6.66 17.90 3.40
CA SER A 270 5.29 18.31 3.76
C SER A 270 4.29 17.15 3.64
N PRO A 271 3.17 17.17 4.39
CA PRO A 271 2.10 16.19 4.22
C PRO A 271 1.66 16.03 2.76
N MET A 272 1.19 14.85 2.41
CA MET A 272 0.55 14.62 1.12
C MET A 272 -0.78 15.39 1.04
N SER A 273 -1.14 15.87 -0.15
CA SER A 273 -2.49 16.33 -0.46
C SER A 273 -2.95 15.74 -1.81
N PRO A 274 -4.26 15.70 -2.10
CA PRO A 274 -4.75 15.22 -3.39
C PRO A 274 -4.16 15.94 -4.60
N SER A 275 -3.76 17.21 -4.48
CA SER A 275 -3.08 17.94 -5.57
C SER A 275 -1.70 17.36 -5.96
N LEU A 276 -1.08 16.59 -5.07
CA LEU A 276 0.19 15.90 -5.32
C LEU A 276 -0.01 14.50 -5.91
N ALA A 277 -1.25 14.03 -6.01
CA ALA A 277 -1.54 12.71 -6.55
C ALA A 277 -1.45 12.70 -8.09
N ARG A 278 -1.16 11.52 -8.64
CA ARG A 278 -1.15 11.26 -10.09
C ARG A 278 -2.43 10.56 -10.59
N LEU A 279 -3.43 10.43 -9.73
CA LEU A 279 -4.74 9.86 -10.06
C LEU A 279 -5.79 10.98 -10.12
N PRO A 280 -6.94 10.75 -10.78
CA PRO A 280 -8.09 11.63 -10.66
C PRO A 280 -8.54 11.73 -9.19
N MET A 281 -8.57 12.95 -8.66
CA MET A 281 -8.97 13.24 -7.29
C MET A 281 -10.04 14.33 -7.27
N ASP A 282 -10.75 14.44 -6.16
CA ASP A 282 -11.68 15.55 -5.92
C ASP A 282 -10.91 16.87 -5.86
N SER A 283 -11.32 17.82 -6.71
CA SER A 283 -10.76 19.17 -6.74
C SER A 283 -11.03 19.98 -5.47
N GLU A 284 -12.13 19.71 -4.76
CA GLU A 284 -12.45 20.39 -3.50
C GLU A 284 -11.51 19.94 -2.37
N ALA A 285 -11.00 18.71 -2.44
CA ALA A 285 -10.03 18.17 -1.51
C ALA A 285 -8.57 18.51 -1.85
N ALA A 286 -8.29 19.23 -2.95
CA ALA A 286 -6.95 19.41 -3.51
C ALA A 286 -5.88 19.86 -2.50
N GLN A 287 -6.24 20.74 -1.56
CA GLN A 287 -5.33 21.31 -0.55
C GLN A 287 -5.45 20.67 0.83
N ARG A 288 -6.28 19.61 0.98
CA ARG A 288 -6.44 18.91 2.25
C ARG A 288 -5.18 18.09 2.53
N GLU A 289 -4.45 18.50 3.56
CA GLU A 289 -3.28 17.76 4.04
C GLU A 289 -3.70 16.44 4.71
N LEU A 290 -2.97 15.37 4.42
CA LEU A 290 -3.21 14.05 4.98
C LEU A 290 -2.45 13.84 6.30
N GLY A 291 -3.18 13.34 7.30
CA GLY A 291 -2.69 12.90 8.60
C GLY A 291 -3.67 11.90 9.21
N CYS A 292 -3.46 11.53 10.48
CA CYS A 292 -4.28 10.50 11.15
C CYS A 292 -5.78 10.86 11.16
N THR A 293 -6.11 12.13 11.38
CA THR A 293 -7.51 12.59 11.43
C THR A 293 -8.14 12.82 10.06
N SER A 294 -7.41 12.59 8.96
CA SER A 294 -7.97 12.76 7.61
C SER A 294 -8.97 11.66 7.25
N CYS A 295 -8.85 10.46 7.86
CA CYS A 295 -9.73 9.32 7.57
C CYS A 295 -10.85 9.13 8.61
N HIS A 296 -10.52 9.09 9.90
CA HIS A 296 -11.51 8.87 10.97
C HIS A 296 -11.90 10.15 11.71
N GLY A 297 -11.44 11.32 11.26
CA GLY A 297 -11.78 12.60 11.87
C GLY A 297 -11.22 12.80 13.28
N ALA A 298 -11.34 14.04 13.75
CA ALA A 298 -11.31 14.41 15.16
C ALA A 298 -12.56 15.27 15.43
N HIS A 299 -13.20 15.22 16.60
CA HIS A 299 -12.78 14.51 17.81
C HIS A 299 -13.61 13.24 18.09
N GLU A 300 -14.35 12.74 17.10
CA GLU A 300 -15.15 11.51 17.22
C GLU A 300 -14.34 10.23 16.94
N PHE A 301 -13.32 10.32 16.07
CA PHE A 301 -12.50 9.18 15.64
C PHE A 301 -13.33 8.03 15.05
N ASP A 302 -14.32 8.38 14.21
CA ASP A 302 -15.24 7.43 13.61
C ASP A 302 -14.57 6.56 12.54
N THR A 303 -14.36 5.30 12.92
CA THR A 303 -13.81 4.28 12.03
C THR A 303 -14.79 3.78 10.97
N ALA A 304 -16.11 3.97 11.15
CA ALA A 304 -17.10 3.64 10.12
C ALA A 304 -17.01 4.64 8.95
N GLN A 305 -16.94 5.94 9.24
CA GLN A 305 -16.63 6.97 8.24
C GLN A 305 -15.29 6.69 7.53
N ALA A 306 -14.25 6.32 8.27
CA ALA A 306 -12.93 5.99 7.71
C ALA A 306 -12.94 4.79 6.75
N ALA A 307 -13.92 3.90 6.87
CA ALA A 307 -13.98 2.69 6.08
C ALA A 307 -14.39 2.94 4.61
N VAL A 308 -15.14 4.01 4.35
CA VAL A 308 -15.72 4.33 3.03
C VAL A 308 -15.69 5.83 2.72
N ASP A 309 -16.44 6.64 3.46
CA ASP A 309 -16.78 8.01 3.04
C ASP A 309 -15.56 8.93 3.00
N SER A 310 -14.60 8.77 3.92
CA SER A 310 -13.36 9.55 3.89
C SER A 310 -12.46 9.20 2.71
N CYS A 311 -12.52 7.97 2.21
CA CYS A 311 -11.82 7.59 0.99
C CYS A 311 -12.44 8.30 -0.21
N LEU A 312 -13.77 8.23 -0.34
CA LEU A 312 -14.53 8.82 -1.46
C LEU A 312 -14.54 10.36 -1.44
N GLY A 313 -14.26 10.98 -0.29
CA GLY A 313 -14.09 12.44 -0.19
C GLY A 313 -12.82 12.97 -0.87
N CYS A 314 -11.89 12.10 -1.27
CA CYS A 314 -10.70 12.47 -2.03
C CYS A 314 -10.59 11.67 -3.34
N HIS A 315 -10.91 10.38 -3.32
CA HIS A 315 -10.80 9.48 -4.47
C HIS A 315 -12.09 9.46 -5.28
N THR A 316 -12.06 10.07 -6.46
CA THR A 316 -13.22 10.21 -7.36
C THR A 316 -12.93 9.70 -8.77
N ASP A 317 -12.01 8.76 -8.90
CA ASP A 317 -11.77 8.02 -10.14
C ASP A 317 -12.91 7.01 -10.41
N THR A 318 -12.92 6.42 -11.61
CA THR A 318 -13.97 5.49 -12.06
C THR A 318 -14.15 4.30 -11.10
N HIS A 319 -13.05 3.72 -10.61
CA HIS A 319 -13.09 2.59 -9.68
C HIS A 319 -13.70 2.99 -8.34
N SER A 320 -13.27 4.12 -7.78
CA SER A 320 -13.77 4.61 -6.50
C SER A 320 -15.26 4.96 -6.57
N ASN A 321 -15.69 5.67 -7.61
CA ASN A 321 -17.10 6.05 -7.79
C ASN A 321 -18.03 4.87 -8.03
N SER A 322 -17.52 3.76 -8.57
CA SER A 322 -18.30 2.55 -8.83
C SER A 322 -18.59 1.73 -7.57
N TYR A 323 -17.88 1.99 -6.45
CA TYR A 323 -18.01 1.19 -5.22
C TYR A 323 -19.45 1.12 -4.69
N LYS A 324 -20.16 2.25 -4.65
CA LYS A 324 -21.53 2.33 -4.10
C LYS A 324 -22.57 1.54 -4.94
N ASP A 325 -22.21 1.15 -6.15
CA ASP A 325 -23.05 0.34 -7.04
C ASP A 325 -22.69 -1.17 -6.99
N SER A 326 -21.75 -1.57 -6.13
CA SER A 326 -21.26 -2.95 -5.99
C SER A 326 -22.03 -3.75 -4.93
N LEU A 327 -22.02 -5.07 -5.08
CA LEU A 327 -22.55 -5.98 -4.03
C LEU A 327 -21.73 -5.89 -2.73
N HIS A 328 -20.44 -5.56 -2.83
CA HIS A 328 -19.58 -5.34 -1.65
C HIS A 328 -20.11 -4.19 -0.78
N PHE A 329 -20.55 -3.09 -1.39
CA PHE A 329 -21.16 -1.97 -0.66
C PHE A 329 -22.53 -2.34 -0.08
N GLU A 330 -23.37 -3.06 -0.82
CA GLU A 330 -24.66 -3.54 -0.32
C GLU A 330 -24.47 -4.39 0.95
N LEU A 331 -23.53 -5.35 0.91
CA LEU A 331 -23.19 -6.18 2.07
C LEU A 331 -22.59 -5.37 3.22
N TRP A 332 -21.73 -4.38 2.91
CA TRP A 332 -21.17 -3.49 3.93
C TRP A 332 -22.24 -2.65 4.63
N GLN A 333 -23.20 -2.09 3.87
CA GLN A 333 -24.31 -1.34 4.44
C GLN A 333 -25.24 -2.24 5.26
N ALA A 334 -25.49 -3.47 4.81
CA ALA A 334 -26.27 -4.45 5.57
C ALA A 334 -25.57 -4.80 6.89
N GLU A 335 -24.26 -5.10 6.88
CA GLU A 335 -23.47 -5.36 8.09
C GLU A 335 -23.45 -4.14 9.02
N ALA A 336 -23.17 -2.95 8.50
CA ALA A 336 -23.09 -1.72 9.29
C ALA A 336 -24.44 -1.33 9.94
N SER A 337 -25.56 -1.72 9.34
CA SER A 337 -26.91 -1.53 9.90
C SER A 337 -27.37 -2.66 10.83
N GLY A 338 -26.54 -3.69 11.03
CA GLY A 338 -26.87 -4.86 11.85
C GLY A 338 -27.85 -5.85 11.18
N LEU A 339 -28.09 -5.70 9.88
CA LEU A 339 -28.96 -6.58 9.09
C LEU A 339 -28.18 -7.72 8.39
N GLY A 340 -26.89 -7.50 8.13
CA GLY A 340 -25.97 -8.46 7.52
C GLY A 340 -25.21 -9.29 8.56
N ALA A 341 -24.60 -10.39 8.10
CA ALA A 341 -23.72 -11.18 8.96
C ALA A 341 -22.41 -10.42 9.25
N PRO A 342 -21.85 -10.51 10.46
CA PRO A 342 -20.53 -9.95 10.76
C PRO A 342 -19.46 -10.46 9.79
N GLY A 343 -18.61 -9.55 9.30
CA GLY A 343 -17.53 -9.87 8.36
C GLY A 343 -17.99 -10.23 6.94
N SER A 344 -19.24 -9.93 6.56
CA SER A 344 -19.76 -10.17 5.20
C SER A 344 -19.59 -8.95 4.27
N GLY A 345 -19.47 -7.76 4.85
CA GLY A 345 -19.28 -6.50 4.17
C GLY A 345 -17.84 -6.22 3.81
N VAL A 346 -17.64 -5.62 2.64
CA VAL A 346 -16.32 -5.21 2.15
C VAL A 346 -16.35 -3.72 1.86
N SER A 347 -15.50 -2.97 2.57
CA SER A 347 -15.32 -1.53 2.43
C SER A 347 -14.07 -1.17 1.61
N CYS A 348 -13.90 0.12 1.28
CA CYS A 348 -12.65 0.63 0.73
C CYS A 348 -11.46 0.25 1.62
N ALA A 349 -11.58 0.49 2.93
CA ALA A 349 -10.57 0.07 3.89
C ALA A 349 -10.37 -1.46 3.95
N THR A 350 -11.41 -2.27 3.75
CA THR A 350 -11.26 -3.74 3.76
C THR A 350 -10.36 -4.22 2.61
N CYS A 351 -10.47 -3.60 1.42
CA CYS A 351 -9.64 -3.93 0.26
C CYS A 351 -8.25 -3.29 0.31
N HIS A 352 -8.14 -2.03 0.74
CA HIS A 352 -6.88 -1.28 0.66
C HIS A 352 -6.05 -1.32 1.95
N LEU A 353 -6.68 -1.60 3.07
CA LEU A 353 -6.13 -1.57 4.44
C LEU A 353 -6.64 -2.81 5.21
N PRO A 354 -6.36 -4.04 4.72
CA PRO A 354 -6.99 -5.24 5.24
C PRO A 354 -6.71 -5.45 6.73
N ARG A 355 -7.64 -6.12 7.40
CA ARG A 355 -7.46 -6.54 8.79
C ARG A 355 -6.53 -7.74 8.85
N GLU A 356 -5.48 -7.63 9.63
CA GLU A 356 -4.43 -8.64 9.79
C GLU A 356 -4.47 -9.20 11.21
N THR A 357 -4.40 -10.53 11.31
CA THR A 357 -4.27 -11.21 12.60
C THR A 357 -2.79 -11.29 12.98
N HIS A 358 -2.40 -10.58 14.01
CA HIS A 358 -1.07 -10.67 14.62
C HIS A 358 -1.13 -11.59 15.84
N LYS A 359 -0.24 -12.58 15.88
CA LYS A 359 -0.06 -13.45 17.05
C LYS A 359 1.27 -13.13 17.69
N LYS A 360 1.24 -12.72 18.96
CA LYS A 360 2.46 -12.53 19.77
C LYS A 360 2.28 -13.33 21.06
N SER A 361 2.97 -14.46 21.17
CA SER A 361 2.74 -15.45 22.24
C SER A 361 1.30 -15.99 22.22
N ASP A 362 0.61 -16.06 23.37
CA ASP A 362 -0.77 -16.53 23.47
C ASP A 362 -1.81 -15.45 23.12
N ASP A 363 -1.38 -14.19 22.95
CA ASP A 363 -2.25 -13.08 22.56
C ASP A 363 -2.41 -13.01 21.04
N LYS A 364 -3.67 -13.12 20.59
CA LYS A 364 -4.09 -12.89 19.21
C LYS A 364 -4.73 -11.50 19.16
N ARG A 365 -4.24 -10.63 18.27
CA ARG A 365 -4.86 -9.34 17.99
C ARG A 365 -5.16 -9.15 16.51
N VAL A 366 -6.26 -8.49 16.20
CA VAL A 366 -6.65 -8.08 14.85
C VAL A 366 -6.39 -6.59 14.70
N LEU A 367 -5.43 -6.24 13.85
CA LEU A 367 -5.06 -4.86 13.55
C LEU A 367 -5.45 -4.51 12.12
N VAL A 368 -5.69 -3.24 11.85
CA VAL A 368 -5.88 -2.73 10.49
C VAL A 368 -4.52 -2.38 9.91
N GLN A 369 -4.21 -2.88 8.72
CA GLN A 369 -3.01 -2.48 7.98
C GLN A 369 -3.11 -1.00 7.62
N HIS A 370 -2.17 -0.16 8.06
CA HIS A 370 -2.14 1.28 7.72
C HIS A 370 -1.19 1.63 6.56
N ASN A 371 -0.43 0.64 6.05
CA ASN A 371 0.34 0.75 4.83
C ASN A 371 -0.46 0.19 3.64
N GLN A 372 -1.22 1.04 2.96
CA GLN A 372 -1.93 0.67 1.71
C GLN A 372 -1.01 0.13 0.60
N ASN A 373 0.27 0.52 0.54
CA ASN A 373 1.20 0.02 -0.47
C ASN A 373 1.48 -1.47 -0.32
N MET A 374 1.39 -2.00 0.91
CA MET A 374 1.61 -3.43 1.18
C MET A 374 0.55 -4.33 0.55
N ASN A 375 -0.59 -3.78 0.13
CA ASN A 375 -1.70 -4.57 -0.41
C ASN A 375 -2.08 -4.22 -1.85
N LEU A 376 -1.55 -3.12 -2.40
CA LEU A 376 -2.08 -2.53 -3.63
C LEU A 376 -1.35 -2.92 -4.92
N GLN A 377 -0.02 -2.94 -4.90
CA GLN A 377 0.78 -3.15 -6.11
C GLN A 377 1.96 -4.11 -5.83
N PRO A 378 2.09 -5.19 -6.64
CA PRO A 378 1.13 -5.64 -7.65
C PRO A 378 -0.19 -6.12 -7.00
N ASN A 379 -1.30 -6.16 -7.75
CA ASN A 379 -2.65 -6.26 -7.19
C ASN A 379 -2.95 -7.64 -6.60
N GLU A 380 -2.18 -8.66 -6.96
CA GLU A 380 -2.25 -10.02 -6.43
C GLU A 380 -1.91 -10.10 -4.95
N LYS A 381 -1.26 -9.07 -4.39
CA LYS A 381 -1.10 -8.93 -2.93
C LYS A 381 -2.44 -8.97 -2.20
N MET A 382 -3.53 -8.54 -2.85
CA MET A 382 -4.89 -8.62 -2.31
C MET A 382 -5.42 -10.05 -2.18
N ILE A 383 -4.91 -11.02 -2.95
CA ILE A 383 -5.51 -12.36 -3.05
C ILE A 383 -5.70 -12.98 -1.67
N ARG A 384 -4.61 -13.08 -0.88
CA ARG A 384 -4.64 -13.76 0.42
C ARG A 384 -5.27 -12.91 1.53
N GLY A 385 -5.01 -11.60 1.49
CA GLY A 385 -5.43 -10.66 2.52
C GLY A 385 -6.91 -10.29 2.44
N VAL A 386 -7.47 -10.28 1.22
CA VAL A 386 -8.79 -9.71 0.92
C VAL A 386 -9.67 -10.72 0.19
N CYS A 387 -9.32 -11.09 -1.04
CA CYS A 387 -10.24 -11.82 -1.94
C CYS A 387 -10.57 -13.22 -1.40
N MET A 388 -9.54 -13.96 -0.97
CA MET A 388 -9.67 -15.30 -0.41
C MET A 388 -10.32 -15.36 0.98
N LYS A 389 -10.75 -14.20 1.54
CA LYS A 389 -11.62 -14.21 2.73
C LYS A 389 -13.05 -14.61 2.38
N CYS A 390 -13.44 -14.47 1.11
CA CYS A 390 -14.80 -14.72 0.65
C CYS A 390 -14.86 -15.52 -0.65
N HIS A 391 -13.82 -15.51 -1.49
CA HIS A 391 -13.79 -16.12 -2.81
C HIS A 391 -12.73 -17.20 -2.92
N GLY A 392 -12.94 -18.22 -3.76
CA GLY A 392 -11.89 -19.18 -4.09
C GLY A 392 -10.73 -18.53 -4.85
N LEU A 393 -9.56 -19.17 -4.79
CA LEU A 393 -8.36 -18.68 -5.48
C LEU A 393 -8.56 -18.46 -7.00
N PRO A 394 -9.15 -19.40 -7.78
CA PRO A 394 -9.28 -19.21 -9.22
C PRO A 394 -10.10 -17.96 -9.58
N PHE A 395 -11.23 -17.75 -8.91
CA PHE A 395 -12.05 -16.57 -9.09
C PHE A 395 -11.32 -15.28 -8.71
N SER A 396 -10.55 -15.31 -7.62
CA SER A 396 -9.80 -14.16 -7.12
C SER A 396 -8.72 -13.72 -8.12
N ILE A 397 -8.02 -14.68 -8.73
CA ILE A 397 -7.03 -14.41 -9.76
C ILE A 397 -7.70 -13.79 -11.00
N ASP A 398 -8.76 -14.44 -11.50
CA ASP A 398 -9.50 -13.97 -12.68
C ASP A 398 -10.05 -12.56 -12.48
N ALA A 399 -10.56 -12.26 -11.29
CA ALA A 399 -11.10 -10.96 -10.94
C ALA A 399 -10.03 -9.85 -10.92
N LEU A 400 -8.84 -10.15 -10.40
CA LEU A 400 -7.72 -9.20 -10.35
C LEU A 400 -6.99 -9.07 -11.71
N ALA A 401 -7.16 -10.02 -12.62
CA ALA A 401 -6.61 -9.94 -13.97
C ALA A 401 -7.53 -9.20 -14.97
N ASP A 402 -8.77 -8.89 -14.57
CA ASP A 402 -9.74 -8.20 -15.41
C ASP A 402 -9.77 -6.67 -15.13
N PRO A 403 -9.15 -5.84 -15.99
CA PRO A 403 -9.10 -4.38 -15.76
C PRO A 403 -10.48 -3.72 -15.81
N VAL A 404 -11.43 -4.25 -16.60
CA VAL A 404 -12.79 -3.69 -16.67
C VAL A 404 -13.54 -3.97 -15.38
N LEU A 405 -13.37 -5.17 -14.83
CA LEU A 405 -13.97 -5.53 -13.55
C LEU A 405 -13.38 -4.69 -12.40
N ILE A 406 -12.06 -4.44 -12.42
CA ILE A 406 -11.41 -3.54 -11.46
C ILE A 406 -12.01 -2.13 -11.56
N GLU A 407 -12.09 -1.54 -12.75
CA GLU A 407 -12.68 -0.20 -12.94
C GLU A 407 -14.13 -0.09 -12.47
N GLN A 408 -14.88 -1.20 -12.47
CA GLN A 408 -16.26 -1.26 -11.98
C GLN A 408 -16.36 -1.65 -10.49
N ASN A 409 -15.26 -1.59 -9.74
CA ASN A 409 -15.18 -1.99 -8.34
C ASN A 409 -15.70 -3.42 -8.08
N PHE A 410 -15.30 -4.35 -8.96
CA PHE A 410 -15.68 -5.76 -8.89
C PHE A 410 -17.19 -6.01 -8.95
N LYS A 411 -17.94 -5.11 -9.57
CA LYS A 411 -19.36 -5.29 -9.86
C LYS A 411 -19.56 -6.28 -11.02
N GLY A 412 -19.75 -7.56 -10.68
CA GLY A 412 -20.12 -8.59 -11.64
C GLY A 412 -19.28 -9.85 -11.51
N GLN A 413 -18.87 -10.40 -12.65
CA GLN A 413 -18.03 -11.59 -12.76
C GLN A 413 -16.84 -11.28 -13.68
N PRO A 414 -15.68 -11.92 -13.47
CA PRO A 414 -14.55 -11.76 -14.37
C PRO A 414 -14.91 -12.25 -15.78
N SER A 415 -14.48 -11.48 -16.77
CA SER A 415 -14.61 -11.82 -18.20
C SER A 415 -13.37 -12.52 -18.77
N ARG A 416 -12.31 -12.61 -17.96
CA ARG A 416 -11.03 -13.24 -18.30
C ARG A 416 -10.80 -14.44 -17.40
N HIS A 417 -10.07 -15.42 -17.93
CA HIS A 417 -9.61 -16.58 -17.18
C HIS A 417 -8.10 -16.68 -17.27
N VAL A 418 -7.44 -16.82 -16.13
CA VAL A 418 -5.99 -17.01 -16.00
C VAL A 418 -5.70 -18.48 -15.77
N GLU A 419 -4.90 -19.05 -16.66
CA GLU A 419 -4.68 -20.51 -16.72
C GLU A 419 -3.70 -21.04 -15.66
N SER A 420 -3.17 -20.21 -14.75
CA SER A 420 -2.15 -20.61 -13.76
C SER A 420 -2.57 -21.83 -12.93
N VAL A 421 -3.82 -21.85 -12.46
CA VAL A 421 -4.37 -22.98 -11.69
C VAL A 421 -4.48 -24.23 -12.57
N ASP A 422 -5.01 -24.09 -13.78
CA ASP A 422 -5.18 -25.17 -14.75
C ASP A 422 -3.83 -25.81 -15.11
N MET A 423 -2.81 -24.99 -15.34
CA MET A 423 -1.45 -25.42 -15.65
C MET A 423 -0.83 -26.20 -14.50
N ALA A 424 -1.03 -25.76 -13.25
CA ALA A 424 -0.57 -26.47 -12.07
C ALA A 424 -1.24 -27.84 -11.95
N VAL A 425 -2.58 -27.90 -12.11
CA VAL A 425 -3.35 -29.16 -12.07
C VAL A 425 -2.92 -30.11 -13.19
N GLN A 426 -2.78 -29.61 -14.42
CA GLN A 426 -2.30 -30.41 -15.55
C GLN A 426 -0.96 -31.05 -15.24
N ARG A 427 -0.01 -30.27 -14.72
CA ARG A 427 1.32 -30.76 -14.37
C ARG A 427 1.29 -31.80 -13.26
N ALA A 428 0.50 -31.59 -12.21
CA ALA A 428 0.35 -32.58 -11.14
C ALA A 428 -0.19 -33.91 -11.68
N VAL A 429 -1.15 -33.88 -12.60
CA VAL A 429 -1.67 -35.08 -13.26
C VAL A 429 -0.59 -35.77 -14.11
N GLU A 430 0.20 -35.02 -14.86
CA GLU A 430 1.31 -35.55 -15.66
C GLU A 430 2.39 -36.21 -14.77
N ASP A 431 2.76 -35.59 -13.66
CA ASP A 431 3.74 -36.14 -12.72
C ASP A 431 3.24 -37.43 -12.07
N LEU A 432 1.96 -37.50 -11.71
CA LEU A 432 1.32 -38.73 -11.23
C LEU A 432 1.32 -39.83 -12.30
N ARG A 433 1.16 -39.49 -13.59
CA ARG A 433 1.26 -40.46 -14.69
C ARG A 433 2.69 -40.94 -14.91
N ARG A 434 3.69 -40.05 -14.77
CA ARG A 434 5.12 -40.40 -14.87
C ARG A 434 5.56 -41.33 -13.75
N LYS A 435 5.14 -41.08 -12.50
CA LYS A 435 5.47 -41.92 -11.33
C LYS A 435 4.85 -43.33 -11.38
N LYS A 436 3.81 -43.54 -12.19
CA LYS A 436 3.14 -44.83 -12.38
C LYS A 436 3.73 -45.68 -13.51
N LYS A 437 4.57 -45.09 -14.36
CA LYS A 437 5.36 -45.79 -15.38
C LYS A 437 6.71 -46.17 -14.79
#